data_AF-A0A352ADW0-F1
#
_entry.id   AF-A0A352ADW0-F1
#
_cell.length_a   1.000
_cell.length_b   1.000
_cell.length_c   1.000
_cell.angle_alpha   90.00
_cell.angle_beta   90.00
_cell.angle_gamma   90.00
#
_symmetry.space_group_name_H-M   'P 1'
#
loop_
_entity.id
_entity.type
_entity.pdbx_description
1 polymer ?
#
loop_
_entity_poly.entity_id
_entity_poly.type
_entity_poly.pdbx_seq_one_letter_code
_entity_poly.pdbx_strand_id
1 'polypeptide(L)'
;MPEMDGYTLVENLRKDPRTSWIPVLFLSAKGQSQDRIKGLSKGADVYMVKPFEPEELVAQVESSLKQAIRLIHHSGTAGTEVTPKIQVPFDVELTPTELKVVQFVARGMANREIAEQLNVSQRTIESHVSNMLGKTGLHNRTELARWAIESSMA
;
A
#
# COMPACT_ATOMS: atom_id res chain seq x y z
N MET A 1 9.99 32.35 -0.81
CA MET A 1 10.94 31.85 -1.83
C MET A 1 11.32 33.04 -2.69
N PRO A 2 12.60 33.46 -2.69
CA PRO A 2 13.02 34.72 -3.31
C PRO A 2 13.22 34.65 -4.84
N GLU A 3 13.54 33.47 -5.40
CA GLU A 3 13.84 33.33 -6.84
C GLU A 3 12.66 32.84 -7.67
N MET A 4 11.83 31.96 -7.09
CA MET A 4 10.66 31.36 -7.74
C MET A 4 9.52 31.32 -6.74
N ASP A 5 8.30 31.58 -7.18
CA ASP A 5 7.13 31.38 -6.32
C ASP A 5 6.74 29.90 -6.25
N GLY A 6 6.01 29.53 -5.20
CA GLY A 6 5.58 28.14 -5.03
C GLY A 6 4.64 27.65 -6.13
N TYR A 7 3.88 28.55 -6.76
CA TYR A 7 2.96 28.19 -7.85
C TYR A 7 3.71 27.77 -9.11
N THR A 8 4.74 28.51 -9.50
CA THR A 8 5.60 28.22 -10.64
C THR A 8 6.36 26.92 -10.44
N LEU A 9 6.81 26.65 -9.20
CA LEU A 9 7.42 25.37 -8.84
C LEU A 9 6.46 24.20 -9.13
N VAL A 10 5.21 24.28 -8.65
CA VAL A 10 4.21 23.22 -8.89
C VAL A 10 3.95 23.03 -10.38
N GLU A 11 3.77 24.10 -11.14
CA GLU A 11 3.60 23.99 -12.60
C GLU A 11 4.76 23.26 -13.26
N ASN A 12 6.00 23.55 -12.87
CA ASN A 12 7.19 22.90 -13.42
C ASN A 12 7.26 21.42 -13.02
N LEU A 13 6.94 21.09 -11.76
CA LEU A 13 6.91 19.70 -11.29
C LEU A 13 5.87 18.87 -12.04
N ARG A 14 4.70 19.45 -12.36
CA ARG A 14 3.63 18.75 -13.09
C ARG A 14 3.94 18.56 -14.58
N LYS A 15 4.80 19.41 -15.18
CA LYS A 15 5.21 19.30 -16.59
C LYS A 15 6.24 18.18 -16.84
N ASP A 16 7.05 17.79 -15.86
CA ASP A 16 8.02 16.71 -16.00
C ASP A 16 7.43 15.37 -15.52
N PRO A 17 7.28 14.35 -16.40
CA PRO A 17 6.75 13.04 -16.02
C PRO A 17 7.49 12.33 -14.89
N ARG A 18 8.77 12.65 -14.67
CA ARG A 18 9.58 12.05 -13.60
C ARG A 18 9.25 12.62 -12.22
N THR A 19 8.66 13.80 -12.16
CA THR A 19 8.33 14.51 -10.92
C THR A 19 6.85 14.78 -10.75
N SER A 20 6.04 14.58 -11.79
CA SER A 20 4.61 14.91 -11.80
C SER A 20 3.80 14.12 -10.77
N TRP A 21 4.29 12.96 -10.34
CA TRP A 21 3.67 12.11 -9.32
C TRP A 21 3.94 12.56 -7.87
N ILE A 22 4.91 13.44 -7.64
CA ILE A 22 5.31 13.86 -6.29
C ILE A 22 4.20 14.72 -5.69
N PRO A 23 3.63 14.37 -4.52
CA PRO A 23 2.61 15.21 -3.89
C PRO A 23 3.15 16.57 -3.47
N VAL A 24 2.36 17.63 -3.67
CA VAL A 24 2.71 18.99 -3.25
C VAL A 24 1.65 19.56 -2.31
N LEU A 25 2.11 19.96 -1.12
CA LEU A 25 1.35 20.67 -0.10
C LEU A 25 1.76 22.13 -0.08
N PHE A 26 0.81 23.05 -0.21
CA PHE A 26 1.03 24.44 0.14
C PHE A 26 0.76 24.68 1.62
N LEU A 27 1.73 25.32 2.30
CA LEU A 27 1.57 25.84 3.65
C LEU A 27 1.58 27.38 3.59
N SER A 28 0.45 28.02 3.85
CA SER A 28 0.29 29.46 3.67
C SER A 28 -0.18 30.17 4.92
N ALA A 29 0.31 31.39 5.16
CA ALA A 29 -0.25 32.27 6.19
C ALA A 29 -1.54 32.98 5.73
N LYS A 30 -1.87 32.92 4.43
CA LYS A 30 -3.07 33.54 3.85
C LYS A 30 -4.12 32.46 3.58
N GLY A 31 -5.21 32.50 4.33
CA GLY A 31 -6.36 31.60 4.20
C GLY A 31 -7.46 32.10 3.27
N GLN A 32 -7.17 33.05 2.37
CA GLN A 32 -8.18 33.55 1.46
C GLN A 32 -8.56 32.45 0.45
N SER A 33 -9.87 32.30 0.19
CA SER A 33 -10.39 31.29 -0.73
C SER A 33 -9.75 31.36 -2.12
N GLN A 34 -9.38 32.56 -2.58
CA GLN A 34 -8.73 32.77 -3.88
C GLN A 34 -7.34 32.15 -3.96
N ASP A 35 -6.52 32.27 -2.90
CA ASP A 35 -5.18 31.67 -2.85
C ASP A 35 -5.26 30.13 -2.85
N ARG A 36 -6.25 29.59 -2.12
CA ARG A 36 -6.53 28.15 -2.10
C ARG A 36 -6.93 27.62 -3.49
N ILE A 37 -7.88 28.29 -4.14
CA ILE A 37 -8.34 27.92 -5.49
C ILE A 37 -7.17 28.01 -6.48
N LYS A 38 -6.36 29.07 -6.39
CA LYS A 38 -5.15 29.23 -7.22
C LYS A 38 -4.16 28.09 -7.00
N GLY A 39 -3.85 27.73 -5.75
CA GLY A 39 -2.92 26.63 -5.47
C GLY A 39 -3.38 25.28 -6.03
N LEU A 40 -4.65 24.93 -5.81
CA LEU A 40 -5.20 23.67 -6.27
C LEU A 40 -5.30 23.61 -7.81
N SER A 41 -5.77 24.69 -8.46
CA SER A 41 -5.86 24.76 -9.92
C SER A 41 -4.49 24.70 -10.62
N LYS A 42 -3.42 25.13 -9.94
CA LYS A 42 -2.04 25.03 -10.44
C LYS A 42 -1.43 23.64 -10.26
N GLY A 43 -2.15 22.72 -9.62
CA GLY A 43 -1.78 21.32 -9.50
C GLY A 43 -1.24 20.93 -8.14
N ALA A 44 -1.39 21.76 -7.09
CA ALA A 44 -1.12 21.29 -5.74
C ALA A 44 -2.20 20.31 -5.29
N ASP A 45 -1.81 19.28 -4.55
CA ASP A 45 -2.73 18.27 -4.04
C ASP A 45 -3.50 18.79 -2.83
N VAL A 46 -2.88 19.71 -2.10
CA VAL A 46 -3.34 20.16 -0.80
C VAL A 46 -2.92 21.61 -0.56
N TYR A 47 -3.79 22.33 0.13
CA TYR A 47 -3.52 23.67 0.62
C TYR A 47 -3.92 23.77 2.09
N MET A 48 -2.97 24.09 2.96
CA MET A 48 -3.14 24.19 4.40
C MET A 48 -2.76 25.59 4.89
N VAL A 49 -3.61 26.14 5.74
CA VAL A 49 -3.44 27.50 6.29
C VAL A 49 -2.76 27.41 7.64
N LYS A 50 -1.84 28.34 7.92
CA LYS A 50 -1.21 28.49 9.23
C LYS A 50 -2.05 29.42 10.13
N PRO A 51 -2.15 29.14 11.44
CA PRO A 51 -1.58 27.99 12.14
C PRO A 51 -2.37 26.68 11.85
N PHE A 52 -1.68 25.55 11.90
CA PHE A 52 -2.25 24.20 11.74
C PHE A 52 -1.78 23.32 12.89
N GLU A 53 -2.55 22.28 13.21
CA GLU A 53 -2.13 21.27 14.19
C GLU A 53 -1.09 20.33 13.55
N PRO A 54 0.01 19.98 14.25
CA PRO A 54 1.03 19.09 13.71
C PRO A 54 0.47 17.73 13.26
N GLU A 55 -0.51 17.19 13.99
CA GLU A 55 -1.17 15.92 13.68
C GLU A 55 -1.97 16.00 12.37
N GLU A 56 -2.58 17.16 12.08
CA GLU A 56 -3.28 17.41 10.81
C GLU A 56 -2.29 17.42 9.64
N LEU A 57 -1.14 18.07 9.80
CA LEU A 57 -0.09 18.06 8.78
C LEU A 57 0.42 16.64 8.50
N VAL A 58 0.69 15.87 9.54
CA VAL A 58 1.15 14.47 9.41
C VAL A 58 0.11 13.63 8.67
N ALA A 59 -1.15 13.68 9.10
CA ALA A 59 -2.24 12.95 8.45
C ALA A 59 -2.37 13.30 6.96
N GLN A 60 -2.20 14.58 6.63
CA GLN A 60 -2.29 15.05 5.27
C GLN A 60 -1.11 14.59 4.40
N VAL A 61 0.11 14.63 4.93
CA VAL A 61 1.31 14.09 4.25
C VAL A 61 1.17 12.59 4.00
N GLU A 62 0.75 11.82 5.01
CA GLU A 62 0.54 10.38 4.86
C GLU A 62 -0.52 10.06 3.81
N SER A 63 -1.65 10.79 3.83
CA SER A 63 -2.74 10.61 2.86
C SER A 63 -2.26 10.88 1.42
N SER A 64 -1.53 11.99 1.23
CA SER A 64 -0.97 12.38 -0.05
C SER A 64 0.05 11.37 -0.58
N LEU A 65 0.94 10.85 0.26
CA LEU A 65 1.90 9.81 -0.13
C LEU A 65 1.21 8.49 -0.49
N LYS A 66 0.24 8.05 0.33
CA LYS A 66 -0.57 6.84 0.03
C LYS A 66 -1.26 6.97 -1.32
N GLN A 67 -1.79 8.15 -1.66
CA GLN A 67 -2.43 8.40 -2.95
C GLN A 67 -1.44 8.37 -4.12
N ALA A 68 -0.28 9.01 -3.99
CA ALA A 68 0.74 8.97 -5.04
C ALA A 68 1.26 7.55 -5.30
N ILE A 69 1.54 6.78 -4.24
CA ILE A 69 1.94 5.38 -4.37
C ILE A 69 0.88 4.57 -5.11
N ARG A 70 -0.41 4.75 -4.77
CA ARG A 70 -1.50 4.13 -5.54
C ARG A 70 -1.40 4.52 -7.01
N LEU A 71 -1.38 5.80 -7.34
CA LEU A 71 -1.35 6.25 -8.74
C LEU A 71 -0.15 5.69 -9.51
N ILE A 72 1.06 5.72 -8.95
CA ILE A 72 2.26 5.14 -9.58
C ILE A 72 2.08 3.63 -9.83
N HIS A 73 1.52 2.92 -8.87
CA HIS A 73 1.26 1.48 -8.99
C HIS A 73 0.15 1.17 -10.00
N HIS A 74 -0.80 2.09 -10.23
CA HIS A 74 -1.91 1.91 -11.18
C HIS A 74 -1.54 2.38 -12.61
N SER A 75 -0.60 3.33 -12.75
CA SER A 75 -0.11 3.78 -14.07
C SER A 75 0.73 2.73 -14.81
N GLY A 76 1.23 1.69 -14.11
CA GLY A 76 1.91 0.54 -14.71
C GLY A 76 0.99 -0.57 -15.23
N THR A 77 -0.32 -0.51 -14.97
CA THR A 77 -1.26 -1.59 -15.31
C THR A 77 -2.62 -1.01 -15.71
N ALA A 78 -2.69 -0.40 -16.89
CA ALA A 78 -3.96 -0.14 -17.55
C ALA A 78 -4.56 -1.48 -17.98
N GLY A 79 -5.49 -1.99 -17.16
CA GLY A 79 -6.27 -3.19 -17.43
C GLY A 79 -5.78 -4.42 -16.69
N THR A 80 -6.19 -4.56 -15.42
CA THR A 80 -6.86 -5.75 -14.86
C THR A 80 -7.14 -5.44 -13.38
N GLU A 81 -8.36 -5.75 -12.96
CA GLU A 81 -8.99 -5.59 -11.65
C GLU A 81 -8.05 -5.50 -10.42
N VAL A 82 -8.23 -4.41 -9.66
CA VAL A 82 -7.47 -4.10 -8.44
C VAL A 82 -7.87 -5.06 -7.32
N THR A 83 -7.10 -6.13 -7.14
CA THR A 83 -7.07 -6.86 -5.88
C THR A 83 -5.94 -6.25 -5.03
N PRO A 84 -6.19 -5.84 -3.77
CA PRO A 84 -5.21 -5.10 -2.96
C PRO A 84 -3.93 -5.91 -2.77
N LYS A 85 -2.77 -5.40 -3.24
CA LYS A 85 -1.47 -6.08 -3.12
C LYS A 85 -1.19 -6.39 -1.65
N ILE A 86 -0.92 -7.65 -1.35
CA ILE A 86 -0.70 -8.12 0.00
C ILE A 86 0.73 -7.71 0.43
N GLN A 87 0.84 -6.96 1.52
CA GLN A 87 2.12 -6.50 2.06
C GLN A 87 2.58 -7.47 3.15
N VAL A 88 3.55 -8.32 2.83
CA VAL A 88 4.23 -9.21 3.78
C VAL A 88 5.66 -8.69 4.01
N PRO A 89 6.20 -8.71 5.24
CA PRO A 89 7.59 -8.34 5.49
C PRO A 89 8.59 -9.14 4.62
N PHE A 90 9.66 -8.49 4.17
CA PHE A 90 10.65 -9.11 3.26
C PHE A 90 11.49 -10.21 3.92
N ASP A 91 11.44 -10.35 5.24
CA ASP A 91 12.26 -11.24 6.07
C ASP A 91 11.51 -12.49 6.58
N VAL A 92 10.36 -12.82 5.98
CA VAL A 92 9.57 -13.98 6.42
C VAL A 92 10.17 -15.28 5.92
N GLU A 93 10.80 -16.03 6.84
CA GLU A 93 11.24 -17.41 6.60
C GLU A 93 10.18 -18.41 7.09
N LEU A 94 9.58 -19.13 6.13
CA LEU A 94 8.72 -20.27 6.41
C LEU A 94 9.55 -21.54 6.54
N THR A 95 9.22 -22.36 7.54
CA THR A 95 9.80 -23.71 7.67
C THR A 95 9.39 -24.60 6.49
N PRO A 96 10.12 -25.68 6.19
CA PRO A 96 9.79 -26.59 5.09
C PRO A 96 8.37 -27.16 5.16
N THR A 97 7.84 -27.36 6.37
CA THR A 97 6.47 -27.85 6.58
C THR A 97 5.45 -26.74 6.34
N GLU A 98 5.68 -25.53 6.84
CA GLU A 98 4.81 -24.37 6.58
C GLU A 98 4.74 -24.05 5.08
N LEU A 99 5.87 -24.14 4.37
CA LEU A 99 5.92 -23.93 2.93
C LEU A 99 5.08 -24.94 2.14
N LYS A 100 5.05 -26.21 2.56
CA LYS A 100 4.13 -27.21 1.97
C LYS A 100 2.67 -26.89 2.27
N VAL A 101 2.37 -26.50 3.51
CA VAL A 101 1.00 -26.14 3.89
C VAL A 101 0.52 -24.91 3.11
N VAL A 102 1.36 -23.89 2.94
CA VAL A 102 0.98 -22.68 2.18
C VAL A 102 0.74 -22.98 0.70
N GLN A 103 1.50 -23.90 0.09
CA GLN A 103 1.26 -24.40 -1.27
C GLN A 103 -0.12 -25.04 -1.41
N PHE A 104 -0.52 -25.90 -0.47
CA PHE A 104 -1.85 -26.52 -0.52
C PHE A 104 -2.98 -25.52 -0.27
N VAL A 105 -2.75 -24.54 0.61
CA VAL A 105 -3.68 -23.42 0.84
C VAL A 105 -3.84 -22.58 -0.43
N ALA A 106 -2.76 -22.29 -1.16
CA ALA A 106 -2.79 -21.60 -2.45
C ALA A 106 -3.60 -22.35 -3.52
N ARG A 107 -3.58 -23.70 -3.46
CA ARG A 107 -4.39 -24.58 -4.32
C ARG A 107 -5.85 -24.70 -3.89
N GLY A 108 -6.26 -24.00 -2.83
CA GLY A 108 -7.64 -23.99 -2.34
C GLY A 108 -8.04 -25.21 -1.51
N MET A 109 -7.09 -26.05 -1.09
CA MET A 109 -7.39 -27.23 -0.27
C MET A 109 -7.85 -26.83 1.13
N ALA A 110 -8.78 -27.57 1.72
CA ALA A 110 -9.26 -27.39 3.09
C ALA A 110 -8.31 -27.99 4.12
N ASN A 111 -8.37 -27.54 5.39
CA ASN A 111 -7.47 -28.05 6.45
C ASN A 111 -7.54 -29.56 6.65
N ARG A 112 -8.73 -30.15 6.47
CA ARG A 112 -8.94 -31.59 6.57
C ARG A 112 -8.21 -32.34 5.46
N GLU A 113 -8.28 -31.86 4.21
CA GLU A 113 -7.64 -32.48 3.05
C GLU A 113 -6.12 -32.38 3.15
N ILE A 114 -5.60 -31.23 3.60
CA ILE A 114 -4.17 -31.03 3.85
C ILE A 114 -3.67 -31.97 4.95
N ALA A 115 -4.47 -32.14 6.02
CA ALA A 115 -4.15 -33.03 7.13
C ALA A 115 -4.06 -34.49 6.67
N GLU A 116 -5.01 -34.93 5.83
CA GLU A 116 -5.00 -36.26 5.21
C GLU A 116 -3.77 -36.46 4.31
N GLN A 117 -3.41 -35.47 3.49
CA GLN A 117 -2.28 -35.55 2.57
C GLN A 117 -0.91 -35.55 3.27
N LEU A 118 -0.80 -34.83 4.39
CA LEU A 118 0.41 -34.78 5.20
C LEU A 118 0.44 -35.84 6.32
N ASN A 119 -0.60 -36.67 6.43
CA ASN A 119 -0.78 -37.67 7.48
C ASN A 119 -0.60 -37.10 8.91
N VAL A 120 -1.23 -35.95 9.17
CA VAL A 120 -1.22 -35.24 10.47
C VAL A 120 -2.64 -34.92 10.92
N SER A 121 -2.81 -34.43 12.15
CA SER A 121 -4.13 -34.00 12.64
C SER A 121 -4.55 -32.67 11.99
N GLN A 122 -5.87 -32.44 11.83
CA GLN A 122 -6.40 -31.14 11.39
C GLN A 122 -5.94 -29.99 12.30
N ARG A 123 -5.85 -30.22 13.62
CA ARG A 123 -5.37 -29.24 14.60
C ARG A 123 -3.92 -28.84 14.35
N THR A 124 -3.09 -29.75 13.84
CA THR A 124 -1.70 -29.46 13.44
C THR A 124 -1.67 -28.49 12.26
N ILE A 125 -2.54 -28.69 11.26
CA ILE A 125 -2.66 -27.77 10.12
C ILE A 125 -3.17 -26.40 10.56
N GLU A 126 -4.16 -26.34 11.43
CA GLU A 126 -4.66 -25.08 12.01
C GLU A 126 -3.54 -24.33 12.75
N SER A 127 -2.70 -25.04 13.50
CA SER A 127 -1.53 -24.44 14.16
C SER A 127 -0.52 -23.90 13.15
N HIS A 128 -0.21 -24.64 12.08
CA HIS A 128 0.68 -24.15 11.02
C HIS A 128 0.11 -22.91 10.33
N VAL A 129 -1.18 -22.89 9.99
CA VAL A 129 -1.84 -21.71 9.39
C VAL A 129 -1.78 -20.51 10.33
N SER A 130 -2.08 -20.70 11.62
CA SER A 130 -1.99 -19.62 12.59
C SER A 130 -0.58 -19.07 12.75
N ASN A 131 0.44 -19.93 12.75
CA ASN A 131 1.84 -19.51 12.83
C ASN A 131 2.27 -18.74 11.56
N MET A 132 1.85 -19.20 10.38
CA MET A 132 2.12 -18.51 9.11
C MET A 132 1.47 -17.12 9.07
N LEU A 133 0.22 -16.99 9.51
CA LEU A 133 -0.46 -15.69 9.61
C LEU A 133 0.30 -14.75 10.55
N GLY A 134 0.75 -15.26 11.71
CA GLY A 134 1.57 -14.47 12.65
C GLY A 134 2.91 -14.04 12.08
N LYS A 135 3.61 -14.91 11.35
CA LYS A 135 4.90 -14.60 10.70
C LYS A 135 4.76 -13.62 9.53
N THR A 136 3.71 -13.79 8.73
CA THR A 136 3.47 -12.98 7.51
C THR A 136 2.77 -11.65 7.80
N GLY A 137 2.20 -11.49 9.00
CA GLY A 137 1.37 -10.33 9.35
C GLY A 137 0.00 -10.34 8.70
N LEU A 138 -0.42 -11.46 8.10
CA LEU A 138 -1.70 -11.61 7.41
C LEU A 138 -2.83 -11.96 8.38
N HIS A 139 -4.04 -11.54 8.07
CA HIS A 139 -5.17 -11.65 9.00
C HIS A 139 -6.11 -12.82 8.68
N ASN A 140 -6.06 -13.35 7.46
CA ASN A 140 -6.93 -14.46 7.07
C ASN A 140 -6.29 -15.42 6.07
N ARG A 141 -6.88 -16.62 5.97
CA ARG A 141 -6.44 -17.69 5.05
C ARG A 141 -6.47 -17.25 3.59
N THR A 142 -7.45 -16.43 3.21
CA THR A 142 -7.62 -15.99 1.83
C THR A 142 -6.45 -15.09 1.41
N GLU A 143 -6.00 -14.20 2.30
CA GLU A 143 -4.78 -13.42 2.14
C GLU A 143 -3.56 -14.32 2.06
N LEU A 144 -3.44 -15.32 2.95
CA LEU A 144 -2.33 -16.26 2.93
C LEU A 144 -2.26 -17.07 1.62
N ALA A 145 -3.39 -17.55 1.13
CA ALA A 145 -3.49 -18.26 -0.15
C ALA A 145 -3.07 -17.38 -1.32
N ARG A 146 -3.58 -16.15 -1.33
CA ARG A 146 -3.28 -15.20 -2.39
C ARG A 146 -1.83 -14.74 -2.37
N TRP A 147 -1.25 -14.50 -1.19
CA TRP A 147 0.16 -14.16 -1.03
C TRP A 147 1.07 -15.26 -1.58
N ALA A 148 0.72 -16.53 -1.35
CA ALA A 148 1.48 -17.66 -1.88
C ALA A 148 1.42 -17.74 -3.42
N ILE A 149 0.26 -17.42 -4.03
CA ILE A 149 0.13 -17.33 -5.50
C ILE A 149 1.00 -16.19 -6.05
N GLU A 150 0.93 -15.01 -5.43
CA GLU A 150 1.69 -13.82 -5.86
C GLU A 150 3.21 -13.99 -5.69
N SER A 151 3.63 -14.74 -4.66
CA SER A 151 5.05 -14.99 -4.35
C SER A 151 5.64 -16.17 -5.13
N SER A 152 4.92 -16.73 -6.13
CA SER A 152 5.32 -17.93 -6.89
C SER A 152 5.58 -19.16 -6.01
N MET A 153 4.87 -19.28 -4.89
CA MET A 153 4.95 -20.40 -3.95
C MET A 153 3.79 -21.40 -4.16
N ALA A 154 3.20 -21.50 -5.35
CA ALA A 154 2.02 -22.33 -5.67
C ALA A 154 2.36 -23.59 -6.50
#